data_AF-A0AAX3J963-F1
#
_entry.id   AF-A0AAX3J963-F1
#
_cell.length_a   1.000
_cell.length_b   1.000
_cell.length_c   1.000
_cell.angle_alpha   90.00
_cell.angle_beta   90.00
_cell.angle_gamma   90.00
#
_symmetry.space_group_name_H-M   'P 1'
#
loop_
_entity.id
_entity.type
_entity.pdbx_description
1 polymer ?
#
loop_
_entity_poly.entity_id
_entity_poly.type
_entity_poly.pdbx_seq_one_letter_code
_entity_poly.pdbx_strand_id
1 'polypeptide(L)'
;MPWISEKPLSSFPRQNLRKTFDGILAWDSFFHLCHSDQRDMFAIFSANAKPGTALMFNAGPEEGEAFGQLQGELLAHSSLSPSEYASLMQHYGFQTVRHVVEDRQYNSRTIWLAVKPATGQCD
;
A
#
# COMPACT_ATOMS: atom_id res chain seq x y z
N MET A 1 -16.27 31.95 5.12
CA MET A 1 -15.95 30.90 6.13
C MET A 1 -17.10 29.90 6.12
N PRO A 2 -16.83 28.58 6.09
CA PRO A 2 -15.94 27.95 7.05
C PRO A 2 -14.82 27.09 6.44
N TRP A 3 -13.83 26.95 7.31
CA TRP A 3 -12.70 26.05 7.27
C TRP A 3 -13.20 24.61 7.23
N ILE A 4 -12.65 23.81 6.33
CA ILE A 4 -12.68 22.36 6.48
C ILE A 4 -11.82 22.09 7.71
N SER A 5 -12.47 21.57 8.75
CA SER A 5 -11.83 21.07 9.96
C SER A 5 -10.59 20.27 9.57
N GLU A 6 -9.41 20.69 10.01
CA GLU A 6 -8.23 19.83 10.18
C GLU A 6 -8.54 18.80 11.28
N LYS A 7 -9.56 17.96 11.06
CA LYS A 7 -9.66 16.74 11.83
C LYS A 7 -8.48 15.91 11.34
N PRO A 8 -7.48 15.60 12.19
CA PRO A 8 -6.50 14.60 11.80
C PRO A 8 -7.30 13.36 11.40
N LEU A 9 -7.10 12.87 10.17
CA LEU A 9 -7.59 11.56 9.78
C LEU A 9 -7.07 10.61 10.88
N SER A 10 -8.00 9.98 11.58
CA SER A 10 -7.71 9.15 12.75
C SER A 10 -6.60 8.17 12.41
N SER A 11 -5.53 8.15 13.21
CA SER A 11 -4.43 7.20 13.08
C SER A 11 -4.96 5.80 12.81
N PHE A 12 -4.56 5.19 11.70
CA PHE A 12 -4.97 3.83 11.37
C PHE A 12 -4.53 2.89 12.52
N PRO A 13 -5.46 2.16 13.16
CA PRO A 13 -5.08 1.30 14.28
C PRO A 13 -4.11 0.23 13.79
N ARG A 14 -2.93 0.15 14.42
CA ARG A 14 -1.90 -0.85 14.10
C ARG A 14 -2.40 -2.24 14.51
N GLN A 15 -3.10 -2.92 13.60
CA GLN A 15 -3.57 -4.28 13.82
C GLN A 15 -2.47 -5.29 13.47
N ASN A 16 -1.71 -5.72 14.48
CA ASN A 16 -0.97 -6.97 14.40
C ASN A 16 -1.94 -8.11 14.76
N LEU A 17 -2.31 -8.92 13.77
CA LEU A 17 -3.29 -10.00 13.93
C LEU A 17 -2.72 -11.22 14.68
N ARG A 18 -1.46 -11.15 15.13
CA ARG A 18 -0.70 -12.22 15.79
C ARG A 18 -0.64 -13.53 14.98
N LYS A 19 -0.76 -13.41 13.66
CA LYS A 19 -0.62 -14.50 12.69
C LYS A 19 -0.01 -13.97 11.41
N THR A 20 0.58 -14.88 10.65
CA THR A 20 1.10 -14.58 9.31
C THR A 20 0.24 -15.24 8.24
N PHE A 21 0.29 -14.69 7.03
CA PHE A 21 -0.50 -15.17 5.89
C PHE A 21 0.39 -15.54 4.71
N ASP A 22 -0.05 -16.44 3.85
CA ASP A 22 0.62 -16.74 2.58
C ASP A 22 0.42 -15.62 1.53
N GLY A 23 -0.62 -14.79 1.71
CA GLY A 23 -0.90 -13.65 0.84
C GLY A 23 -1.58 -12.50 1.58
N ILE A 24 -1.24 -11.28 1.20
CA ILE A 24 -1.82 -10.02 1.68
C ILE A 24 -2.26 -9.21 0.45
N LEU A 25 -3.53 -8.81 0.41
CA LEU A 25 -4.13 -8.05 -0.68
C LEU A 25 -4.73 -6.75 -0.14
N ALA A 26 -4.18 -5.61 -0.55
CA ALA A 26 -4.72 -4.28 -0.27
C ALA A 26 -5.23 -3.63 -1.56
N TRP A 27 -6.13 -4.35 -2.25
CA TRP A 27 -6.72 -3.92 -3.52
C TRP A 27 -7.87 -2.95 -3.27
N ASP A 28 -7.97 -1.89 -4.07
CA ASP A 28 -9.01 -0.86 -3.98
C ASP A 28 -9.21 -0.17 -2.62
N SER A 29 -8.28 -0.37 -1.70
CA SER A 29 -8.37 0.13 -0.33
C SER A 29 -7.15 0.97 0.04
N PHE A 30 -5.97 0.59 -0.42
CA PHE A 30 -4.71 1.18 0.02
C PHE A 30 -4.57 2.66 -0.33
N PHE A 31 -5.00 3.07 -1.53
CA PHE A 31 -4.88 4.46 -1.99
C PHE A 31 -5.78 5.45 -1.24
N HIS A 32 -6.73 5.00 -0.42
CA HIS A 32 -7.54 5.88 0.44
C HIS A 32 -6.81 6.35 1.70
N LEU A 33 -5.65 5.75 2.00
CA LEU A 33 -4.80 6.16 3.10
C LEU A 33 -4.02 7.41 2.71
N CYS A 34 -3.85 8.34 3.65
CA CYS A 34 -2.93 9.46 3.46
C CYS A 34 -1.47 8.96 3.37
N HIS A 35 -0.56 9.80 2.85
CA HIS A 35 0.83 9.41 2.65
C HIS A 35 1.53 8.84 3.90
N SER A 36 1.28 9.38 5.10
CA SER A 36 1.87 8.85 6.33
C SER A 36 1.33 7.48 6.70
N ASP A 37 0.02 7.26 6.57
CA ASP A 37 -0.59 5.96 6.85
C ASP A 37 -0.12 4.90 5.84
N GLN A 38 0.07 5.27 4.57
CA GLN A 38 0.64 4.36 3.58
C GLN A 38 2.04 3.89 3.95
N ARG A 39 2.89 4.77 4.50
CA ARG A 39 4.23 4.42 5.00
C ARG A 39 4.12 3.45 6.18
N ASP A 40 3.26 3.76 7.15
CA ASP A 40 3.05 2.96 8.36
C ASP A 40 2.53 1.55 8.06
N MET A 41 1.72 1.39 7.01
CA MET A 41 1.17 0.09 6.61
C MET A 41 2.24 -0.95 6.25
N PHE A 42 3.43 -0.54 5.78
CA PHE A 42 4.47 -1.53 5.44
C PHE A 42 5.01 -2.28 6.66
N ALA A 43 5.05 -1.63 7.83
CA ALA A 43 5.35 -2.32 9.09
C ALA A 43 4.29 -3.38 9.42
N ILE A 44 3.02 -3.05 9.19
CA ILE A 44 1.89 -3.96 9.41
C ILE A 44 1.95 -5.13 8.42
N PHE A 45 2.20 -4.87 7.13
CA PHE A 45 2.37 -5.93 6.13
C PHE A 45 3.50 -6.89 6.52
N SER A 46 4.65 -6.36 6.93
CA SER A 46 5.79 -7.20 7.31
C SER A 46 5.52 -8.03 8.56
N ALA A 47 4.86 -7.46 9.56
CA ALA A 47 4.51 -8.16 10.81
C ALA A 47 3.51 -9.31 10.59
N ASN A 48 2.69 -9.25 9.55
CA ASN A 48 1.71 -10.27 9.19
C ASN A 48 2.20 -11.16 8.01
N ALA A 49 3.48 -11.10 7.65
CA ALA A 49 4.08 -11.86 6.55
C ALA A 49 5.17 -12.82 7.04
N LYS A 50 5.16 -14.04 6.50
CA LYS A 50 6.21 -15.07 6.66
C LYS A 50 7.05 -15.18 5.37
N PRO A 51 8.19 -15.88 5.39
CA PRO A 51 8.84 -16.36 4.18
C PRO A 51 7.84 -16.91 3.15
N GLY A 52 7.90 -16.41 1.92
CA GLY A 52 7.02 -16.78 0.81
C GLY A 52 5.72 -15.97 0.70
N THR A 53 5.41 -15.08 1.65
CA THR A 53 4.18 -14.28 1.58
C THR A 53 4.18 -13.36 0.36
N ALA A 54 3.13 -13.43 -0.46
CA ALA A 54 2.86 -12.45 -1.50
C ALA A 54 2.18 -11.20 -0.92
N LEU A 55 2.64 -10.02 -1.31
CA LEU A 55 1.99 -8.74 -1.04
C LEU A 55 1.55 -8.13 -2.37
N MET A 56 0.27 -7.81 -2.50
CA MET A 56 -0.28 -7.16 -3.68
C MET A 56 -1.14 -5.97 -3.29
N PHE A 57 -0.93 -4.84 -3.95
CA PHE A 57 -1.71 -3.63 -3.77
C PHE A 57 -1.74 -2.82 -5.06
N ASN A 58 -2.65 -1.86 -5.13
CA ASN A 58 -2.67 -0.88 -6.21
C ASN A 58 -2.69 0.53 -5.62
N ALA A 59 -2.01 1.44 -6.29
CA ALA A 59 -1.83 2.84 -5.88
C ALA A 59 -1.89 3.77 -7.11
N GLY A 60 -1.60 5.05 -6.92
CA GLY A 60 -1.37 5.97 -8.02
C GLY A 60 -0.03 5.69 -8.72
N PRO A 61 0.17 6.23 -9.94
CA PRO A 61 1.42 6.04 -10.69
C PRO A 61 2.59 6.87 -10.16
N GLU A 62 2.31 7.99 -9.48
CA GLU A 62 3.28 8.95 -8.98
C GLU A 62 2.87 9.49 -7.61
N GLU A 63 3.78 10.23 -6.95
CA GLU A 63 3.44 10.93 -5.71
C GLU A 63 2.35 11.99 -5.95
N GLY A 64 1.33 12.01 -5.09
CA GLY A 64 0.31 13.05 -5.14
C GLY A 64 -1.03 12.64 -4.57
N GLU A 65 -1.96 13.59 -4.62
CA GLU A 65 -3.34 13.41 -4.20
C GLU A 65 -4.30 13.61 -5.36
N ALA A 66 -5.34 12.79 -5.42
CA ALA A 66 -6.44 12.92 -6.36
C ALA A 66 -7.76 12.90 -5.60
N PHE A 67 -8.72 13.70 -6.06
CA PHE A 67 -10.05 13.77 -5.46
C PHE A 67 -11.09 13.25 -6.45
N GLY A 68 -11.84 12.24 -6.04
CA GLY A 68 -13.01 11.73 -6.74
C GLY A 68 -14.30 12.06 -5.99
N GLN A 69 -15.43 11.74 -6.61
CA GLN A 69 -16.72 11.71 -5.93
C GLN A 69 -17.37 10.35 -6.11
N LEU A 70 -17.90 9.79 -5.02
CA LEU A 70 -18.72 8.58 -5.05
C LEU A 70 -19.97 8.84 -4.22
N GLN A 71 -21.15 8.70 -4.84
CA GLN A 71 -22.44 8.94 -4.18
C GLN A 71 -22.57 10.33 -3.52
N GLY A 72 -21.87 11.33 -4.05
CA GLY A 72 -21.86 12.71 -3.52
C GLY A 72 -20.82 12.95 -2.42
N GLU A 73 -20.11 11.92 -1.96
CA GLU A 73 -19.02 12.03 -1.00
C GLU A 73 -17.69 12.24 -1.70
N LEU A 74 -16.85 13.13 -1.14
CA LEU A 74 -15.49 13.37 -1.61
C LEU A 74 -14.60 12.18 -1.23
N LEU A 75 -13.99 11.55 -2.23
CA LEU A 75 -13.00 10.51 -2.04
C LEU A 75 -11.61 11.08 -2.29
N ALA A 76 -10.82 11.20 -1.25
CA ALA A 76 -9.40 11.48 -1.38
C ALA A 76 -8.65 10.17 -1.66
N HIS A 77 -7.77 10.22 -2.65
CA HIS A 77 -6.76 9.21 -2.92
C HIS A 77 -5.39 9.87 -2.75
N SER A 78 -4.44 9.15 -2.16
CA SER A 78 -3.04 9.55 -2.12
C SER A 78 -2.18 8.44 -2.71
N SER A 79 -0.98 8.80 -3.16
CA SER A 79 0.03 7.84 -3.61
C SER A 79 1.41 8.36 -3.28
N LEU A 80 2.32 7.45 -2.91
CA LEU A 80 3.74 7.74 -2.81
C LEU A 80 4.38 7.62 -4.20
N SER A 81 5.62 8.10 -4.32
CA SER A 81 6.40 7.88 -5.54
C SER A 81 6.77 6.39 -5.71
N PRO A 82 6.98 5.91 -6.96
CA PRO A 82 7.42 4.53 -7.19
C PRO A 82 8.73 4.17 -6.49
N SER A 83 9.67 5.12 -6.41
CA SER A 83 10.95 4.91 -5.72
C SER A 83 10.77 4.78 -4.21
N GLU A 84 9.82 5.51 -3.62
CA GLU A 84 9.50 5.39 -2.19
C GLU A 84 8.82 4.06 -1.88
N TYR A 85 7.84 3.61 -2.68
CA TYR A 85 7.26 2.27 -2.52
C TYR A 85 8.31 1.16 -2.64
N ALA A 86 9.21 1.25 -3.63
CA ALA A 86 10.31 0.31 -3.78
C ALA A 86 11.22 0.27 -2.54
N SER A 87 11.57 1.45 -2.01
CA SER A 87 12.40 1.59 -0.81
C SER A 87 11.72 1.02 0.44
N LEU A 88 10.43 1.28 0.61
CA LEU A 88 9.63 0.74 1.72
C LEU A 88 9.51 -0.78 1.64
N MET A 89 9.23 -1.35 0.46
CA MET A 89 9.21 -2.80 0.28
C MET A 89 10.54 -3.42 0.69
N GLN A 90 11.66 -2.89 0.18
CA GLN A 90 12.99 -3.38 0.53
C GLN A 90 13.26 -3.28 2.03
N HIS A 91 12.99 -2.12 2.64
CA HIS A 91 13.19 -1.87 4.07
C HIS A 91 12.43 -2.88 4.94
N TYR A 92 11.21 -3.24 4.54
CA TYR A 92 10.36 -4.16 5.28
C TYR A 92 10.50 -5.63 4.86
N GLY A 93 11.51 -5.94 4.04
CA GLY A 93 11.88 -7.31 3.67
C GLY A 93 11.02 -7.91 2.56
N PHE A 94 10.41 -7.08 1.72
CA PHE A 94 9.73 -7.51 0.49
C PHE A 94 10.60 -7.22 -0.72
N GLN A 95 10.54 -8.10 -1.71
CA GLN A 95 11.15 -7.94 -3.02
C GLN A 95 10.06 -7.76 -4.08
N THR A 96 10.15 -6.69 -4.86
CA THR A 96 9.25 -6.46 -6.00
C THR A 96 9.38 -7.60 -7.02
N VAL A 97 8.26 -8.23 -7.34
CA VAL A 97 8.15 -9.25 -8.40
C VAL A 97 7.63 -8.62 -9.68
N ARG A 98 6.64 -7.74 -9.57
CA ARG A 98 6.04 -7.05 -10.72
C ARG A 98 5.53 -5.68 -10.31
N HIS A 99 5.84 -4.68 -11.12
CA HIS A 99 5.25 -3.34 -11.05
C HIS A 99 4.75 -3.01 -12.46
N VAL A 100 3.45 -2.72 -12.59
CA VAL A 100 2.84 -2.30 -13.87
C VAL A 100 2.15 -0.98 -13.63
N VAL A 101 2.60 0.05 -14.33
CA VAL A 101 2.03 1.39 -14.26
C VAL A 101 0.84 1.48 -15.21
N GLU A 102 -0.29 1.98 -14.72
CA GLU A 102 -1.51 2.26 -15.49
C GLU A 102 -1.89 1.14 -16.48
N ASP A 103 -2.04 -0.08 -15.99
CA ASP A 103 -2.37 -1.23 -16.83
C ASP A 103 -3.75 -1.08 -17.48
N ARG A 104 -3.77 -0.86 -18.80
CA ARG A 104 -5.00 -0.68 -19.59
C ARG A 104 -5.91 -1.89 -19.58
N GLN A 105 -5.39 -3.09 -19.32
CA GLN A 105 -6.21 -4.29 -19.19
C GLN A 105 -7.01 -4.31 -17.88
N TYR A 106 -6.61 -3.51 -16.90
CA TYR A 106 -7.17 -3.48 -15.55
C TYR A 106 -7.53 -2.06 -15.11
N ASN A 107 -8.31 -1.34 -15.93
CA ASN A 107 -8.83 0.00 -15.64
C ASN A 107 -7.74 1.03 -15.30
N SER A 108 -6.59 0.96 -15.98
CA SER A 108 -5.45 1.88 -15.79
C SER A 108 -4.93 1.90 -14.36
N ARG A 109 -4.96 0.76 -13.66
CA ARG A 109 -4.42 0.64 -12.31
C ARG A 109 -2.90 0.53 -12.33
N THR A 110 -2.25 1.19 -11.38
CA THR A 110 -0.84 0.91 -11.06
C THR A 110 -0.76 -0.23 -10.05
N ILE A 111 -0.19 -1.34 -10.46
CA ILE A 111 -0.18 -2.62 -9.74
C ILE A 111 1.21 -2.89 -9.17
N TRP A 112 1.25 -3.21 -7.88
CA TRP A 112 2.45 -3.70 -7.19
C TRP A 112 2.23 -5.13 -6.72
N LEU A 113 3.16 -6.01 -7.09
CA LEU A 113 3.29 -7.36 -6.57
C LEU A 113 4.71 -7.55 -6.04
N ALA A 114 4.80 -7.98 -4.78
CA ALA A 114 6.05 -8.29 -4.11
C ALA A 114 5.94 -9.60 -3.34
N VAL A 115 7.09 -10.16 -2.97
CA VAL A 115 7.18 -11.37 -2.15
C VAL A 115 8.12 -11.12 -0.99
N LYS A 116 7.81 -11.64 0.20
CA LYS A 116 8.76 -11.75 1.29
C LYS A 116 9.64 -12.97 0.99
N PRO A 117 10.90 -12.80 0.54
CA PRO A 117 11.71 -13.94 0.15
C PRO A 117 11.90 -14.87 1.35
N ALA A 118 12.09 -16.16 1.07
CA ALA A 118 12.62 -17.03 2.09
C ALA A 118 14.02 -16.56 2.45
N THR A 119 14.28 -16.31 3.73
CA THR A 119 15.65 -16.21 4.22
C THR A 119 16.28 -17.57 3.99
N GLY A 120 17.16 -17.66 3.00
CA GLY A 120 17.89 -18.89 2.71
C GLY A 120 18.70 -19.31 3.93
N GLN A 121 18.50 -20.56 4.34
CA GLN A 121 19.59 -21.37 4.87
C GLN A 121 20.72 -21.32 3.84
N CYS A 122 21.96 -21.06 4.26
CA CYS A 122 23.12 -21.29 3.41
C CYS A 122 23.17 -22.78 3.06
N ASP A 123 23.22 -23.10 1.77
CA ASP A 123 23.83 -24.34 1.28
C ASP A 123 25.28 -24.03 0.88
#